data_AF-D8JRD9-F1
#
_entry.id   AF-D8JRD9-F1
#
_cell.length_a   1.000
_cell.length_b   1.000
_cell.length_c   1.000
_cell.angle_alpha   90.00
_cell.angle_beta   90.00
_cell.angle_gamma   90.00
#
_symmetry.space_group_name_H-M   'P 1'
#
loop_
_entity.id
_entity.type
_entity.pdbx_description
1 polymer ?
#
loop_
_entity_poly.entity_id
_entity_poly.type
_entity_poly.pdbx_seq_one_letter_code
_entity_poly.pdbx_strand_id
1 'polypeptide(L)' 'MSGRAPVWKTKNPKAKSGQSRRLTSSQKAAAKQRAAKAGRKYPNLVDNIRAARLSEAKKVPRT' A
#
# COMPACT_ATOMS: atom_id res chain seq x y z
N MET A 1 -21.59 -8.00 6.21
CA MET A 1 -20.36 -7.18 5.99
C MET A 1 -19.46 -7.91 5.01
N SER A 2 -19.49 -7.57 3.72
CA SER A 2 -18.62 -8.25 2.74
C SER A 2 -17.16 -7.86 2.98
N GLY A 3 -16.44 -8.70 3.74
CA GLY A 3 -15.03 -8.50 4.03
C GLY A 3 -14.21 -8.55 2.75
N ARG A 4 -13.35 -7.55 2.54
CA ARG A 4 -12.37 -7.60 1.43
C ARG A 4 -11.52 -8.86 1.61
N ALA A 5 -11.42 -9.65 0.55
CA ALA A 5 -10.57 -10.83 0.54
C ALA A 5 -9.14 -10.44 0.95
N PRO A 6 -8.45 -11.31 1.72
CA PRO A 6 -7.05 -11.11 2.03
C PRO A 6 -6.22 -10.92 0.76
N VAL A 7 -5.17 -10.09 0.85
CA VAL A 7 -4.39 -9.68 -0.33
C VAL A 7 -3.75 -10.84 -1.09
N TRP A 8 -3.49 -11.97 -0.42
CA TRP A 8 -2.97 -13.20 -1.02
C TRP A 8 -4.02 -14.05 -1.74
N LYS A 9 -5.31 -13.78 -1.54
CA LYS A 9 -6.41 -14.37 -2.32
C LYS A 9 -6.80 -13.50 -3.52
N THR A 10 -6.19 -12.32 -3.65
CA THR A 10 -6.50 -11.37 -4.72
C THR A 10 -5.65 -11.69 -5.96
N LYS A 11 -6.29 -11.77 -7.13
CA LYS A 11 -5.57 -11.89 -8.41
C LYS A 11 -4.61 -10.71 -8.59
N ASN A 12 -3.43 -10.98 -9.15
CA ASN A 12 -2.45 -9.94 -9.43
C ASN A 12 -3.02 -8.90 -10.42
N PRO A 13 -3.18 -7.63 -10.02
CA PRO A 13 -3.76 -6.61 -10.91
C PRO A 13 -2.83 -6.22 -12.07
N LYS A 14 -1.55 -6.65 -12.06
CA LYS A 14 -0.56 -6.30 -13.08
C LYS A 14 -0.86 -6.82 -14.48
N ALA A 15 -1.83 -7.75 -14.65
CA ALA A 15 -2.31 -8.15 -15.97
C ALA A 15 -2.81 -6.95 -16.81
N LYS A 16 -3.14 -5.81 -16.19
CA LYS A 16 -3.69 -4.63 -16.87
C LYS A 16 -2.68 -3.51 -17.22
N SER A 17 -1.44 -3.52 -16.71
CA SER A 17 -0.52 -2.38 -16.93
C SER A 17 0.96 -2.69 -17.08
N GLY A 18 1.41 -3.96 -16.91
CA GLY A 18 2.80 -4.40 -17.09
C GLY A 18 3.84 -3.83 -16.10
N GLN A 19 3.60 -2.65 -15.54
CA GLN A 19 4.55 -1.88 -14.75
C GLN A 19 4.18 -1.90 -13.26
N SER A 20 5.15 -2.26 -12.41
CA SER A 20 5.00 -2.15 -10.97
C SER A 20 5.30 -0.72 -10.51
N ARG A 21 4.31 -0.05 -9.92
CA ARG A 21 4.51 1.26 -9.30
C ARG A 21 5.32 1.12 -8.02
N ARG A 22 6.47 1.80 -7.95
CA ARG A 22 7.30 1.87 -6.74
C ARG A 22 6.76 2.96 -5.80
N LEU A 23 6.93 2.74 -4.50
CA LEU A 23 6.69 3.78 -3.50
C LEU A 23 7.72 4.90 -3.65
N THR A 24 7.28 6.16 -3.53
CA THR A 24 8.16 7.32 -3.41
C THR A 24 8.91 7.28 -2.08
N SER A 25 9.98 8.07 -1.97
CA SER A 25 10.78 8.17 -0.75
C SER A 25 9.95 8.63 0.47
N SER A 26 9.05 9.60 0.27
CA SER A 26 8.14 10.09 1.32
C SER A 26 7.17 9.02 1.80
N GLN A 27 6.68 8.17 0.89
CA GLN A 27 5.82 7.05 1.24
C GLN A 27 6.55 5.98 2.06
N LYS A 28 7.80 5.67 1.69
CA LYS A 28 8.63 4.74 2.45
C LYS A 28 8.89 5.25 3.87
N ALA A 29 9.13 6.55 4.03
CA ALA A 29 9.30 7.18 5.34
C ALA A 29 8.02 7.04 6.20
N ALA A 30 6.85 7.34 5.63
CA ALA A 30 5.57 7.18 6.33
C ALA A 30 5.30 5.71 6.72
N ALA A 31 5.64 4.76 5.85
CA ALA A 31 5.52 3.33 6.13
C ALA A 31 6.45 2.91 7.29
N LYS A 32 7.72 3.35 7.27
CA LYS A 32 8.71 3.06 8.30
C LYS A 32 8.30 3.61 9.67
N GLN A 33 7.82 4.85 9.74
CA GLN A 33 7.32 5.46 10.98
C GLN A 33 6.15 4.68 11.57
N ARG A 34 5.22 4.24 10.71
CA ARG A 34 4.07 3.46 11.16
C ARG A 34 4.45 2.04 11.63
N ALA A 35 5.41 1.41 10.96
CA ALA A 35 5.95 0.13 11.37
C ALA A 35 6.57 0.25 12.77
N ALA A 36 7.41 1.26 12.98
CA ALA A 36 8.04 1.55 14.27
C ALA A 36 7.01 1.82 15.38
N LYS A 37 6.01 2.68 15.13
CA LYS A 37 4.93 2.97 16.10
C LYS A 37 4.13 1.72 16.48
N ALA A 38 4.04 0.75 15.59
CA ALA A 38 3.32 -0.50 15.81
C ALA A 38 4.24 -1.66 16.24
N GLY A 39 5.53 -1.42 16.50
CA GLY A 39 6.49 -2.46 16.88
C GLY A 39 6.78 -3.50 15.79
N ARG A 40 6.44 -3.23 14.52
CA ARG A 40 6.63 -4.16 13.41
C ARG A 40 7.96 -3.90 12.72
N LYS A 41 8.70 -4.96 12.38
CA LYS A 41 9.92 -4.85 11.56
C LYS A 41 9.60 -4.23 10.20
N TYR A 42 10.55 -3.47 9.66
CA TYR A 42 10.50 -2.88 8.32
C TYR A 42 11.67 -3.43 7.49
N PRO A 43 11.49 -3.73 6.19
CA PRO A 43 10.29 -3.54 5.36
C PRO A 43 9.18 -4.56 5.62
N ASN A 44 7.91 -4.16 5.50
CA ASN A 44 6.76 -5.06 5.63
C ASN A 44 5.61 -4.74 4.66
N LEU A 45 4.79 -5.76 4.35
CA LEU A 45 3.71 -5.64 3.36
C LEU A 45 2.58 -4.71 3.82
N VAL A 46 2.17 -4.80 5.08
CA VAL A 46 0.99 -4.10 5.61
C VAL A 46 1.15 -2.58 5.52
N ASP A 47 2.29 -2.06 5.95
CA ASP A 47 2.56 -0.62 5.91
C ASP A 47 2.85 -0.13 4.50
N ASN A 48 3.54 -0.93 3.69
CA ASN A 48 3.79 -0.61 2.28
C ASN A 48 2.48 -0.51 1.48
N ILE A 49 1.53 -1.42 1.69
CA ILE A 49 0.19 -1.37 1.06
C ILE A 49 -0.57 -0.14 1.53
N ARG A 50 -0.53 0.20 2.82
CA ARG A 50 -1.19 1.41 3.32
C ARG A 50 -0.59 2.67 2.68
N ALA A 51 0.73 2.78 2.63
CA ALA A 51 1.42 3.91 2.02
C ALA A 51 1.07 4.05 0.52
N ALA A 52 0.95 2.93 -0.20
CA ALA A 52 0.50 2.91 -1.59
C ALA A 52 -0.96 3.39 -1.75
N ARG A 53 -1.87 3.00 -0.85
CA ARG A 53 -3.28 3.43 -0.91
C ARG A 53 -3.45 4.92 -0.66
N LEU A 54 -2.66 5.49 0.24
CA LEU A 54 -2.69 6.93 0.52
C LEU A 54 -2.28 7.77 -0.69
N SER A 55 -1.38 7.28 -1.57
CA SER A 55 -1.09 7.98 -2.83
C SER A 55 -2.20 7.91 -3.87
N GLU A 56 -2.92 6.79 -3.96
CA GLU A 56 -4.05 6.69 -4.90
C GLU A 56 -5.19 7.62 -4.46
N ALA A 57 -5.48 7.68 -3.16
CA ALA A 57 -6.48 8.59 -2.61
C ALA A 57 -6.14 10.07 -2.81
N LYS A 58 -4.85 10.42 -2.96
CA LYS A 58 -4.40 11.80 -3.23
C LYS A 58 -4.48 12.17 -4.72
N LYS A 59 -4.58 11.18 -5.62
CA LYS A 59 -4.69 11.37 -7.07
C LYS A 59 -6.12 11.46 -7.57
N VAL A 60 -7.07 10.86 -6.86
CA VAL A 60 -8.50 10.95 -7.19
C VAL A 60 -9.09 12.09 -6.36
N PRO A 61 -9.50 13.23 -6.97
CA PRO A 61 -10.32 14.20 -6.23
C PRO A 61 -11.58 13.45 -5.80
N ARG A 62 -11.83 13.42 -4.50
CA ARG A 62 -13.09 12.87 -3.96
C ARG A 62 -14.16 13.91 -4.24
N THR A 63 -14.69 13.89 -5.46
CA THR A 63 -15.98 14.52 -5.82
C THR A 63 -17.11 13.72 -5.21
#